data_AF-A0A183NZH7-F1
#
_entry.id   AF-A0A183NZH7-F1
#
_cell.length_a   1.000
_cell.length_b   1.000
_cell.length_c   1.000
_cell.angle_alpha   90.00
_cell.angle_beta   90.00
_cell.angle_gamma   90.00
#
_symmetry.space_group_name_H-M   'P 1'
#
loop_
_entity.id
_entity.type
_entity.pdbx_description
1 polymer ?
#
loop_
_entity_poly.entity_id
_entity_poly.type
_entity_poly.pdbx_seq_one_letter_code
_entity_poly.pdbx_strand_id
1 'polypeptide(L)'
;PIQIRGEVEDPTALDDQVENGLNDQILTEYEAFYIYDHIASYLSRPEVGLSGFAKFFRESANEELEHARKFSEFVNKRNSKVVLKNILLASSGVPMDFKNIHEVIDTAIRKELQVTAHINELHKLASQMNDAITQDFLDDFLQEQVNSVSKLREMRARLHLDNSAVYLMDKEFR
;
A
#
# COMPACT_ATOMS: atom_id res chain seq x y z
N PRO A 1 -35.23 1.87 -1.97
CA PRO A 1 -33.92 1.69 -1.29
C PRO A 1 -33.95 0.40 -0.48
N ILE A 2 -33.11 -0.58 -0.80
CA ILE A 2 -33.05 -1.81 -0.03
C ILE A 2 -32.29 -1.49 1.27
N GLN A 3 -32.98 -1.52 2.40
CA GLN A 3 -32.40 -1.28 3.71
C GLN A 3 -32.16 -2.65 4.35
N ILE A 4 -30.96 -3.21 4.21
CA ILE A 4 -30.56 -4.54 4.73
C ILE A 4 -29.66 -4.39 5.96
N ARG A 5 -30.01 -3.51 6.89
CA ARG A 5 -29.41 -3.51 8.23
C ARG A 5 -30.56 -3.45 9.23
N GLY A 6 -30.70 -4.48 10.06
CA GLY A 6 -31.53 -4.41 11.27
C GLY A 6 -32.61 -5.47 11.50
N GLU A 7 -32.72 -6.54 10.70
CA GLU A 7 -33.74 -7.59 10.96
C GLU A 7 -33.19 -8.81 11.71
N VAL A 8 -31.88 -9.06 11.65
CA VAL A 8 -31.20 -10.19 12.32
C VAL A 8 -29.89 -9.69 12.92
N GLU A 9 -29.60 -10.13 14.15
CA GLU A 9 -28.29 -9.91 14.78
C GLU A 9 -27.22 -10.66 13.97
N ASP A 10 -26.31 -9.89 13.36
CA ASP A 10 -25.23 -10.42 12.53
C ASP A 10 -23.92 -10.36 13.33
N PRO A 11 -23.46 -11.49 13.91
CA PRO A 11 -22.20 -11.52 14.67
C PRO A 11 -20.97 -11.33 13.77
N THR A 12 -21.16 -11.26 12.45
CA THR A 12 -20.13 -10.93 11.48
C THR A 12 -20.21 -9.47 11.04
N ALA A 13 -21.12 -8.64 11.53
CA ALA A 13 -21.10 -7.21 11.19
C ALA A 13 -19.79 -6.55 11.68
N LEU A 14 -19.33 -5.53 10.96
CA LEU A 14 -18.23 -4.69 11.42
C LEU A 14 -18.76 -3.67 12.43
N ASP A 15 -17.99 -3.40 13.48
CA ASP A 15 -18.17 -2.19 14.29
C ASP A 15 -17.85 -0.95 13.43
N ASP A 16 -18.58 0.15 13.64
CA ASP A 16 -18.42 1.38 12.86
C ASP A 16 -16.96 1.92 12.90
N GLN A 17 -16.23 1.72 14.00
CA GLN A 17 -14.83 2.13 14.11
C GLN A 17 -13.93 1.29 13.20
N VAL A 18 -14.14 -0.03 13.17
CA VAL A 18 -13.39 -0.95 12.31
C VAL A 18 -13.75 -0.73 10.84
N GLU A 19 -15.03 -0.52 10.52
CA GLU A 19 -15.49 -0.18 9.16
C GLU A 19 -14.81 1.10 8.64
N ASN A 20 -14.71 2.14 9.47
CA ASN A 20 -14.02 3.38 9.10
C ASN A 20 -12.52 3.16 8.91
N GLY A 21 -11.87 2.42 9.81
CA GLY A 21 -10.45 2.11 9.69
C GLY A 21 -10.10 1.28 8.44
N LEU A 22 -10.95 0.31 8.08
CA LEU A 22 -10.81 -0.44 6.82
C LEU A 22 -10.98 0.48 5.60
N ASN A 23 -11.94 1.41 5.62
CA ASN A 23 -12.11 2.39 4.55
C ASN A 23 -10.91 3.36 4.42
N ASP A 24 -10.29 3.74 5.54
CA ASP A 24 -9.04 4.50 5.55
C ASP A 24 -7.87 3.69 4.99
N GLN A 25 -7.80 2.39 5.29
CA GLN A 25 -6.80 1.50 4.71
C GLN A 25 -6.97 1.36 3.20
N ILE A 26 -8.19 1.19 2.70
CA ILE A 26 -8.49 1.16 1.25
C ILE A 26 -7.95 2.41 0.54
N LEU A 27 -8.17 3.60 1.12
CA LEU A 27 -7.58 4.83 0.59
C LEU A 27 -6.04 4.77 0.62
N THR A 28 -5.46 4.31 1.73
CA THR A 28 -4.01 4.23 1.90
C THR A 28 -3.36 3.35 0.82
N GLU A 29 -3.98 2.23 0.45
CA GLU A 29 -3.51 1.34 -0.63
C GLU A 29 -3.67 1.97 -2.01
N TYR A 30 -4.81 2.62 -2.29
CA TYR A 30 -4.97 3.36 -3.54
C TYR A 30 -3.95 4.50 -3.68
N GLU A 31 -3.64 5.21 -2.59
CA GLU A 31 -2.57 6.20 -2.59
C GLU A 31 -1.21 5.56 -2.90
N ALA A 32 -0.92 4.38 -2.34
CA ALA A 32 0.31 3.64 -2.63
C ALA A 32 0.41 3.28 -4.12
N PHE A 33 -0.67 2.75 -4.70
CA PHE A 33 -0.80 2.50 -6.13
C PHE A 33 -0.47 3.76 -6.96
N TYR A 34 -1.10 4.89 -6.66
CA TYR A 34 -0.86 6.15 -7.39
C TYR A 34 0.60 6.64 -7.27
N ILE A 35 1.19 6.50 -6.08
CA ILE A 35 2.59 6.88 -5.84
C ILE A 35 3.54 5.98 -6.63
N TYR A 36 3.33 4.66 -6.60
CA TYR A 36 4.18 3.73 -7.33
C TYR A 36 4.03 3.84 -8.84
N ASP A 37 2.84 4.12 -9.35
CA ASP A 37 2.66 4.39 -10.77
C ASP A 37 3.31 5.71 -11.21
N HIS A 38 3.28 6.73 -10.34
CA HIS A 38 4.00 7.98 -10.56
C HIS A 38 5.53 7.76 -10.58
N ILE A 39 6.06 6.99 -9.64
CA ILE A 39 7.48 6.59 -9.61
C ILE A 39 7.88 5.82 -10.87
N ALA A 40 7.08 4.82 -11.27
CA ALA A 40 7.33 4.04 -12.48
C ALA A 40 7.36 4.93 -13.72
N SER A 41 6.42 5.88 -13.80
CA SER A 41 6.37 6.87 -14.89
C SER A 41 7.62 7.74 -14.94
N TYR A 42 8.08 8.25 -13.79
CA TYR A 42 9.33 9.01 -13.69
C TYR A 42 10.54 8.21 -14.18
N LEU A 43 10.72 6.98 -13.69
CA LEU A 43 11.87 6.14 -13.99
C LEU A 43 11.93 5.71 -15.47
N SER A 44 10.77 5.65 -16.13
CA SER A 44 10.63 5.30 -17.54
C SER A 44 10.98 6.44 -18.51
N ARG A 45 11.16 7.68 -18.02
CA ARG A 45 11.54 8.83 -18.85
C ARG A 45 12.87 8.56 -19.55
N PRO A 46 13.02 8.84 -20.86
CA PRO A 46 14.27 8.62 -21.58
C PRO A 46 15.50 9.31 -20.96
N GLU A 47 15.33 10.49 -20.36
CA GLU A 47 16.41 11.20 -19.67
C GLU A 47 16.82 10.57 -18.33
N VAL A 48 15.97 9.73 -17.73
CA VAL A 48 16.28 8.97 -16.50
C VAL A 48 16.82 7.58 -16.86
N GLY A 49 16.14 6.87 -17.76
CA GLY A 49 16.65 5.65 -18.39
C GLY A 49 16.71 4.40 -17.50
N LEU A 50 15.88 4.32 -16.45
CA LEU A 50 15.88 3.21 -15.47
C LEU A 50 14.66 2.30 -15.67
N SER A 51 14.57 1.66 -16.84
CA SER A 51 13.39 0.89 -17.26
C SER A 51 13.13 -0.38 -16.44
N GLY A 52 14.16 -0.99 -15.86
CA GLY A 52 14.00 -2.14 -14.98
C GLY A 52 13.39 -1.73 -13.65
N PHE A 53 13.89 -0.65 -13.03
CA PHE A 53 13.24 -0.09 -11.84
C PHE A 53 11.81 0.39 -12.15
N ALA A 54 11.57 0.97 -13.32
CA ALA A 54 10.22 1.36 -13.74
C ALA A 54 9.27 0.15 -13.79
N LYS A 55 9.73 -0.99 -14.34
CA LYS A 55 8.97 -2.24 -14.34
C LYS A 55 8.68 -2.73 -12.93
N PHE A 56 9.70 -2.77 -12.06
CA PHE A 56 9.55 -3.15 -10.65
C PHE A 56 8.45 -2.32 -9.95
N PHE A 57 8.51 -0.99 -10.06
CA PHE A 57 7.50 -0.13 -9.42
C PHE A 57 6.12 -0.20 -10.09
N ARG A 58 6.04 -0.52 -11.38
CA ARG A 58 4.76 -0.79 -12.04
C ARG A 58 4.12 -2.09 -11.53
N GLU A 59 4.92 -3.12 -11.27
CA GLU A 59 4.47 -4.35 -10.64
C GLU A 59 4.00 -4.09 -9.20
N SER A 60 4.78 -3.37 -8.40
CA SER A 60 4.37 -2.95 -7.05
C SER A 60 3.08 -2.12 -7.05
N ALA A 61 2.91 -1.19 -8.00
CA ALA A 61 1.67 -0.45 -8.12
C ALA A 61 0.46 -1.40 -8.34
N ASN A 62 0.60 -2.39 -9.22
CA ASN A 62 -0.46 -3.36 -9.45
C ASN A 62 -0.75 -4.21 -8.19
N GLU A 63 0.27 -4.57 -7.41
CA GLU A 63 0.10 -5.27 -6.13
C GLU A 63 -0.75 -4.43 -5.15
N GLU A 64 -0.44 -3.13 -4.99
CA GLU A 64 -1.23 -2.26 -4.10
C GLU A 64 -2.67 -2.03 -4.58
N LEU A 65 -2.89 -2.02 -5.90
CA LEU A 65 -4.23 -1.99 -6.47
C LEU A 65 -5.02 -3.26 -6.10
N GLU A 66 -4.37 -4.42 -6.12
CA GLU A 66 -4.99 -5.68 -5.66
C GLU A 66 -5.23 -5.68 -4.15
N HIS A 67 -4.33 -5.10 -3.34
CA HIS A 67 -4.55 -4.91 -1.90
C HIS A 67 -5.81 -4.07 -1.63
N ALA A 68 -5.93 -2.90 -2.27
CA ALA A 68 -7.11 -2.04 -2.15
C ALA A 68 -8.42 -2.77 -2.48
N ARG A 69 -8.38 -3.66 -3.50
CA ARG A 69 -9.51 -4.51 -3.89
C ARG A 69 -9.80 -5.59 -2.86
N LYS A 70 -8.80 -6.29 -2.33
CA LYS A 70 -8.96 -7.29 -1.26
C LYS A 70 -9.64 -6.67 -0.03
N PHE A 71 -9.19 -5.50 0.42
CA PHE A 71 -9.83 -4.77 1.52
C PHE A 71 -11.28 -4.38 1.20
N SER A 72 -11.53 -3.88 -0.01
CA SER A 72 -12.89 -3.53 -0.45
C SER A 72 -13.83 -4.73 -0.46
N GLU A 73 -13.36 -5.88 -0.95
CA GLU A 73 -14.11 -7.13 -0.93
C GLU A 73 -14.37 -7.61 0.49
N PHE A 74 -13.39 -7.50 1.39
CA PHE A 74 -13.55 -7.86 2.80
C PHE A 74 -14.64 -7.02 3.47
N VAL A 75 -14.61 -5.69 3.32
CA VAL A 75 -15.66 -4.79 3.85
C VAL A 75 -17.04 -5.17 3.32
N ASN A 76 -17.18 -5.40 2.01
CA ASN A 76 -18.45 -5.79 1.40
C ASN A 76 -18.93 -7.17 1.89
N LYS A 77 -18.03 -8.16 2.05
CA LYS A 77 -18.35 -9.50 2.58
C LYS A 77 -18.90 -9.45 4.00
N ARG A 78 -18.48 -8.45 4.79
CA ARG A 78 -18.97 -8.17 6.14
C ARG A 78 -20.19 -7.23 6.15
N ASN A 79 -20.97 -7.22 5.05
CA ASN A 79 -22.20 -6.45 4.84
C ASN A 79 -22.06 -4.95 5.15
N SER A 80 -20.89 -4.39 4.85
CA SER A 80 -20.52 -3.00 5.14
C SER A 80 -20.19 -2.23 3.87
N LYS A 81 -20.11 -0.90 3.95
CA LYS A 81 -20.05 -0.05 2.75
C LYS A 81 -18.64 0.47 2.53
N VAL A 82 -18.13 0.23 1.32
CA VAL A 82 -16.91 0.91 0.83
C VAL A 82 -17.22 2.36 0.45
N VAL A 83 -16.40 3.27 0.94
CA VAL A 83 -16.44 4.71 0.67
C VAL A 83 -15.11 5.12 0.06
N LEU A 84 -15.07 5.22 -1.28
CA LEU A 84 -13.89 5.70 -1.99
C LEU A 84 -13.72 7.20 -1.77
N LYS A 85 -12.56 7.59 -1.24
CA LYS A 85 -12.18 8.97 -0.93
C LYS A 85 -11.31 9.55 -2.05
N ASN A 86 -11.21 10.89 -2.09
CA ASN A 86 -10.35 11.58 -3.04
C ASN A 86 -8.88 11.28 -2.75
N ILE A 87 -8.10 11.02 -3.79
CA ILE A 87 -6.65 10.86 -3.72
C ILE A 87 -6.01 12.18 -4.12
N LEU A 88 -5.27 12.79 -3.19
CA LEU A 88 -4.57 14.06 -3.42
C LEU A 88 -3.07 13.85 -3.23
N LEU A 89 -2.38 13.46 -4.31
CA LEU A 89 -0.93 13.21 -4.31
C LEU A 89 -0.12 14.38 -3.72
N ALA A 90 -0.50 15.62 -4.02
CA ALA A 90 0.18 16.80 -3.46
C ALA A 90 0.15 16.86 -1.92
N SER A 91 -0.86 16.24 -1.29
CA SER A 91 -1.01 16.15 0.17
C SER A 91 -0.29 14.94 0.78
N SER A 92 0.20 14.00 -0.03
CA SER A 92 0.89 12.79 0.43
C SER A 92 2.34 13.04 0.87
N GLY A 93 2.88 14.23 0.62
CA GLY A 93 4.29 14.56 0.91
C GLY A 93 5.29 13.85 -0.01
N VAL A 94 4.81 13.24 -1.10
CA VAL A 94 5.63 12.70 -2.18
C VAL A 94 5.99 13.83 -3.15
N PRO A 95 7.27 13.96 -3.55
CA PRO A 95 7.68 15.00 -4.48
C PRO A 95 7.09 14.74 -5.89
N MET A 96 6.77 15.80 -6.61
CA MET A 96 6.23 15.73 -7.99
C MET A 96 7.29 15.37 -9.03
N ASP A 97 8.57 15.50 -8.68
CA ASP A 97 9.70 15.07 -9.48
C ASP A 97 10.79 14.54 -8.55
N PHE A 98 11.54 13.54 -9.00
CA PHE A 98 12.61 12.92 -8.22
C PHE A 98 13.97 13.35 -8.75
N LYS A 99 14.96 13.45 -7.88
CA LYS A 99 16.33 13.83 -8.27
C LYS A 99 17.16 12.63 -8.70
N ASN A 100 16.92 11.47 -8.09
CA ASN A 100 17.66 10.24 -8.35
C ASN A 100 16.93 9.04 -7.73
N ILE A 101 17.45 7.83 -8.01
CA ILE A 101 16.89 6.57 -7.51
C ILE A 101 16.93 6.44 -5.97
N HIS A 102 17.86 7.08 -5.27
CA HIS A 102 17.88 7.01 -3.80
C HIS A 102 16.66 7.71 -3.19
N GLU A 103 16.27 8.87 -3.72
CA GLU A 103 15.06 9.59 -3.28
C GLU A 103 13.79 8.79 -3.57
N VAL A 104 13.76 8.06 -4.68
CA VAL A 104 12.67 7.14 -5.03
C VAL A 104 12.56 6.00 -4.00
N ILE A 105 13.67 5.31 -3.71
CA ILE A 105 13.68 4.21 -2.75
C ILE A 105 13.36 4.70 -1.33
N ASP A 106 13.88 5.84 -0.90
CA ASP A 106 13.56 6.44 0.41
C ASP A 106 12.08 6.83 0.49
N THR A 107 11.47 7.26 -0.61
CA THR A 107 10.03 7.55 -0.68
C THR A 107 9.19 6.28 -0.56
N ALA A 108 9.56 5.21 -1.27
CA ALA A 108 8.89 3.91 -1.17
C ALA A 108 8.97 3.35 0.25
N ILE A 109 10.14 3.38 0.89
CA ILE A 109 10.30 2.92 2.28
C ILE A 109 9.40 3.71 3.23
N ARG A 110 9.33 5.05 3.10
CA ARG A 110 8.44 5.86 3.94
C ARG A 110 6.97 5.49 3.74
N LYS A 111 6.55 5.26 2.50
CA LYS A 111 5.17 4.87 2.19
C LYS A 111 4.85 3.49 2.79
N GLU A 112 5.72 2.50 2.61
CA GLU A 112 5.53 1.17 3.21
C GLU A 112 5.47 1.20 4.74
N LEU A 113 6.30 2.02 5.39
CA LEU A 113 6.24 2.18 6.84
C LEU A 113 4.92 2.84 7.29
N GLN A 114 4.38 3.77 6.51
CA GLN A 114 3.07 4.36 6.78
C GLN A 114 1.94 3.35 6.63
N VAL A 115 1.93 2.58 5.53
CA VAL A 115 0.96 1.47 5.30
C VAL A 115 1.03 0.48 6.46
N THR A 116 2.23 0.05 6.84
CA THR A 116 2.46 -0.86 7.97
C THR A 116 1.94 -0.30 9.29
N ALA A 117 2.16 0.99 9.56
CA ALA A 117 1.67 1.63 10.78
C ALA A 117 0.14 1.68 10.82
N HIS A 118 -0.51 2.00 9.70
CA HIS A 118 -1.97 2.00 9.62
C HIS A 118 -2.55 0.59 9.86
N ILE A 119 -1.97 -0.45 9.24
CA ILE A 119 -2.42 -1.84 9.45
C ILE A 119 -2.25 -2.25 10.92
N ASN A 120 -1.15 -1.89 11.59
CA ASN A 120 -0.95 -2.19 13.00
C ASN A 120 -2.00 -1.53 13.90
N GLU A 121 -2.30 -0.25 13.68
CA GLU A 121 -3.34 0.45 14.45
C GLU A 121 -4.73 -0.12 14.17
N LEU A 122 -5.02 -0.50 12.91
CA LEU A 122 -6.29 -1.15 12.56
C LEU A 122 -6.41 -2.54 13.20
N HIS A 123 -5.34 -3.33 13.20
CA HIS A 123 -5.29 -4.64 13.84
C HIS A 123 -5.52 -4.52 15.36
N LYS A 124 -4.91 -3.53 16.00
CA LYS A 124 -5.15 -3.21 17.42
C LYS A 124 -6.59 -2.76 17.68
N LEU A 125 -7.17 -1.93 16.82
CA LEU A 125 -8.57 -1.50 16.92
C LEU A 125 -9.53 -2.68 16.79
N ALA A 126 -9.30 -3.58 15.82
CA ALA A 126 -10.08 -4.80 15.66
C ALA A 126 -10.03 -5.66 16.93
N SER A 127 -8.85 -5.80 17.55
CA SER A 127 -8.71 -6.50 18.83
C SER A 127 -9.52 -5.85 19.95
N GLN A 128 -9.50 -4.52 20.07
CA GLN A 128 -10.28 -3.78 21.08
C GLN A 128 -11.79 -3.96 20.90
N MET A 129 -12.25 -4.11 19.66
CA MET A 129 -13.66 -4.36 19.32
C MET A 129 -14.02 -5.85 19.33
N ASN A 130 -13.09 -6.74 19.73
CA ASN A 130 -13.24 -8.20 19.72
C ASN A 130 -13.54 -8.78 18.32
N ASP A 131 -13.08 -8.12 17.24
CA ASP A 131 -13.24 -8.58 15.87
C ASP A 131 -12.05 -9.46 15.44
N ALA A 132 -12.08 -10.71 15.88
CA ALA A 132 -11.05 -11.69 15.54
C ALA A 132 -10.96 -11.99 14.03
N ILE A 133 -12.05 -11.83 13.28
CA ILE A 133 -12.08 -12.07 11.82
C ILE A 133 -11.29 -10.99 11.10
N THR A 134 -11.44 -9.73 11.52
CA THR A 134 -10.62 -8.63 10.97
C THR A 134 -9.16 -8.75 11.39
N GLN A 135 -8.86 -9.22 12.60
CA GLN A 135 -7.47 -9.50 12.98
C GLN A 135 -6.81 -10.56 12.08
N ASP A 136 -7.48 -11.70 11.91
CA ASP A 136 -7.02 -12.81 11.05
C ASP A 136 -6.80 -12.34 9.60
N PHE A 137 -7.74 -11.54 9.06
CA PHE A 137 -7.60 -10.95 7.73
C PHE A 137 -6.37 -10.05 7.58
N LEU A 138 -6.00 -9.29 8.63
CA LEU A 138 -4.88 -8.34 8.59
C LEU A 138 -3.51 -9.01 8.81
N ASP A 139 -3.48 -10.20 9.42
CA ASP A 139 -2.23 -10.91 9.74
C ASP A 139 -1.41 -11.23 8.48
N ASP A 140 -2.07 -11.62 7.39
CA ASP A 140 -1.42 -11.86 6.09
C ASP A 140 -0.73 -10.60 5.57
N PHE A 141 -1.41 -9.45 5.61
CA PHE A 141 -0.84 -8.17 5.18
C PHE A 141 0.33 -7.74 6.08
N LEU A 142 0.26 -7.97 7.40
CA LEU A 142 1.37 -7.67 8.30
C LEU A 142 2.63 -8.46 7.92
N GLN A 143 2.50 -9.72 7.52
CA GLN A 143 3.64 -10.52 7.03
C GLN A 143 4.15 -10.03 5.67
N GLU A 144 3.25 -9.67 4.75
CA GLU A 144 3.62 -9.07 3.45
C GLU A 144 4.42 -7.78 3.66
N GLN A 145 3.98 -6.88 4.55
CA GLN A 145 4.68 -5.63 4.86
C GLN A 145 6.11 -5.84 5.37
N VAL A 146 6.37 -6.87 6.18
CA VAL A 146 7.73 -7.20 6.64
C VAL A 146 8.64 -7.51 5.43
N ASN A 147 8.14 -8.29 4.48
CA ASN A 147 8.90 -8.67 3.29
C ASN A 147 9.11 -7.47 2.35
N SER A 148 8.07 -6.67 2.10
CA SER A 148 8.14 -5.48 1.24
C SER A 148 9.13 -4.46 1.77
N VAL A 149 9.06 -4.12 3.06
CA VAL A 149 10.00 -3.19 3.70
C VAL A 149 11.42 -3.74 3.70
N SER A 150 11.60 -5.05 3.96
CA SER A 150 12.93 -5.68 3.92
C SER A 150 13.56 -5.59 2.53
N LYS A 151 12.79 -5.90 1.48
CA LYS A 151 13.23 -5.84 0.09
C LYS A 151 13.67 -4.42 -0.29
N LEU A 152 12.91 -3.39 0.07
CA LEU A 152 13.29 -2.00 -0.20
C LEU A 152 14.54 -1.56 0.59
N ARG A 153 14.69 -2.01 1.85
CA ARG A 153 15.89 -1.74 2.65
C ARG A 153 17.14 -2.40 2.06
N GLU A 154 17.01 -3.62 1.54
CA GLU A 154 18.07 -4.30 0.82
C GLU A 154 18.46 -3.54 -0.45
N MET A 155 17.48 -3.13 -1.25
CA MET A 155 17.72 -2.29 -2.44
C MET A 155 18.48 -1.02 -2.07
N ARG A 156 18.03 -0.31 -1.03
CA ARG A 156 18.71 0.89 -0.51
C ARG A 156 20.16 0.58 -0.15
N ALA A 157 20.42 -0.48 0.60
CA ALA A 157 21.77 -0.87 1.00
C ALA A 157 22.65 -1.17 -0.23
N ARG A 158 22.13 -1.90 -1.22
CA ARG A 158 22.84 -2.22 -2.47
C ARG A 158 23.21 -0.97 -3.27
N LEU A 159 22.29 0.00 -3.37
CA LEU A 159 22.55 1.27 -4.04
C LEU A 159 23.68 2.08 -3.39
N HIS A 160 23.99 1.86 -2.11
CA HIS A 160 25.10 2.50 -1.41
C HIS A 160 26.43 1.77 -1.52
N LEU A 161 26.48 0.57 -2.12
CA LEU A 161 27.73 -0.20 -2.24
C LEU A 161 28.69 0.38 -3.28
N ASP A 162 28.17 0.76 -4.44
CA ASP A 162 28.96 1.29 -5.56
C ASP A 162 28.07 2.04 -6.57
N ASN A 163 28.65 3.01 -7.29
CA ASN A 163 27.92 3.80 -8.30
C ASN A 163 27.36 2.96 -9.45
N SER A 164 28.00 1.82 -9.78
CA SER A 164 27.51 0.89 -10.80
C SER A 164 26.29 0.08 -10.36
N ALA A 165 25.98 0.06 -9.05
CA ALA A 165 24.86 -0.70 -8.51
C ALA A 165 23.52 -0.31 -9.16
N VAL A 166 23.32 0.98 -9.45
CA VAL A 166 22.11 1.47 -10.13
C VAL A 166 21.92 0.76 -11.47
N TYR A 167 22.96 0.71 -12.30
CA TYR A 167 22.90 0.08 -13.62
C TYR A 167 22.74 -1.44 -13.53
N LEU A 168 23.45 -2.08 -12.60
CA LEU A 168 23.38 -3.53 -12.40
C LEU A 168 22.00 -3.97 -11.92
N MET A 169 21.43 -3.28 -10.93
CA MET A 169 20.09 -3.55 -10.43
C MET A 169 19.02 -3.25 -11.47
N ASP A 170 19.14 -2.16 -12.24
CA ASP A 170 18.21 -1.89 -13.34
C ASP A 170 18.19 -3.04 -14.34
N LYS A 171 19.35 -3.63 -14.64
CA LYS A 171 19.43 -4.79 -15.53
C LYS A 171 18.80 -6.06 -14.92
N GLU A 172 18.91 -6.26 -13.61
CA GLU A 172 18.28 -7.39 -12.90
C GLU A 172 16.75 -7.33 -12.92
N PHE A 173 16.16 -6.14 -12.89
CA PHE A 173 14.70 -5.96 -12.88
C PHE A 173 14.03 -6.02 -14.27
N ARG A 174 14.81 -6.00 -15.36
CA ARG A 174 14.26 -6.05 -16.73
C ARG A 174 13.57 -7.36 -17.04
#